data_AF-A0A1V6ETL9-F1
#
_entry.id   AF-A0A1V6ETL9-F1
#
_cell.length_a   1.000
_cell.length_b   1.000
_cell.length_c   1.000
_cell.angle_alpha   90.00
_cell.angle_beta   90.00
_cell.angle_gamma   90.00
#
_symmetry.space_group_name_H-M   'P 1'
#
loop_
_entity.id
_entity.type
_entity.pdbx_description
1 polymer ?
#
loop_
_entity_poly.entity_id
_entity_poly.type
_entity_poly.pdbx_seq_one_letter_code
_entity_poly.pdbx_strand_id
1 'polypeptide(L)'
;MVCDILMNYYGNYRGNEFPREAVDLLRRSPHWATMKEARMVERFLLMDRNDWKRLPWHDSPDTALKEAKTRNCPVFLLLAIPDSGALRFLREVILSNPSISEFLTEHFVLVQVDAMEQQEIGPRLGISDLPALVLLDAEGNVLRQENYNFSISEFCWEFLSGFDKATRLNDWCIIGLFGPEGCAEIETSGKSGNLDFSQTWPGKEGKVQWRAYSCPPVFPNVCLPKLYSWSPQSVAYAYGCFDTTQEITIEPELELWEGGELWIDGVLLAKREFRNEILSINHKTMTLRKGRHHVFVKVAGRWDGSFRVELVRDARTALAGFTPCPLPELPRLSVANSVGANTGMPNLSEDRVAPNTVHLTVNKNDILREWREHYGDILAALNPQPFFEDGKLVGIRAENVEKIALLANYGFKNGDIVTTVNGYEFGGEKSVLDIAELTEGSNPYVIKIKRGQEEYTFVVHVE
;
A
#
# COMPACT_ATOMS: atom_id res chain seq x y z
N MET A 1 -6.72 10.90 25.82
CA MET A 1 -6.38 9.55 26.32
C MET A 1 -7.59 8.61 26.35
N VAL A 2 -8.61 8.81 27.21
CA VAL A 2 -9.79 7.91 27.22
C VAL A 2 -10.54 7.95 25.89
N CYS A 3 -10.77 9.12 25.30
CA CYS A 3 -11.39 9.22 23.97
C CYS A 3 -10.55 8.55 22.87
N ASP A 4 -9.23 8.65 22.92
CA ASP A 4 -8.33 8.01 21.94
C ASP A 4 -8.35 6.48 22.08
N ILE A 5 -8.39 5.97 23.32
CA ILE A 5 -8.58 4.53 23.60
C ILE A 5 -9.93 4.05 23.09
N LEU A 6 -10.99 4.84 23.30
CA LEU A 6 -12.33 4.54 22.79
C LEU A 6 -12.33 4.49 21.26
N MET A 7 -11.77 5.50 20.59
CA MET A 7 -11.68 5.56 19.13
C MET A 7 -10.86 4.41 18.53
N ASN A 8 -9.74 4.06 19.18
CA ASN A 8 -8.89 2.94 18.76
C ASN A 8 -9.58 1.57 18.99
N TYR A 9 -10.39 1.45 20.05
CA TYR A 9 -11.25 0.30 20.31
C TYR A 9 -12.41 0.18 19.28
N TYR A 10 -13.04 1.30 18.93
CA TYR A 10 -14.12 1.37 17.92
C TYR A 10 -13.63 1.06 16.49
N GLY A 11 -12.38 1.39 16.14
CA GLY A 11 -11.80 1.12 14.81
C GLY A 11 -11.32 -0.32 14.59
N ASN A 12 -10.90 -1.02 15.64
CA ASN A 12 -10.21 -2.31 15.53
C ASN A 12 -11.04 -3.54 15.89
N TYR A 13 -12.09 -3.41 16.72
CA TYR A 13 -12.82 -4.60 17.19
C TYR A 13 -14.11 -4.82 16.41
N ARG A 14 -14.09 -5.87 15.57
CA ARG A 14 -15.28 -6.51 15.01
C ARG A 14 -16.28 -6.76 16.15
N GLY A 15 -17.44 -6.13 16.04
CA GLY A 15 -18.67 -6.45 16.75
C GLY A 15 -18.51 -6.87 18.21
N ASN A 16 -18.63 -5.93 19.14
CA ASN A 16 -19.23 -6.23 20.43
C ASN A 16 -19.78 -4.96 21.06
N GLU A 17 -20.90 -5.14 21.77
CA GLU A 17 -21.56 -4.12 22.58
C GLU A 17 -20.53 -3.43 23.48
N PHE A 18 -20.28 -2.15 23.21
CA PHE A 18 -19.62 -1.29 24.18
C PHE A 18 -20.50 -1.23 25.44
N PRO A 19 -19.97 -1.27 26.68
CA PRO A 19 -20.80 -1.04 27.85
C PRO A 19 -21.28 0.41 27.76
N ARG A 20 -22.53 0.62 27.32
CA ARG A 20 -23.23 1.92 27.30
C ARG A 20 -23.03 2.67 28.62
N GLU A 21 -22.89 1.92 29.71
CA GLU A 21 -22.52 2.36 31.05
C GLU A 21 -21.27 3.25 31.11
N ALA A 22 -20.20 2.94 30.38
CA ALA A 22 -18.99 3.75 30.38
C ALA A 22 -19.19 5.10 29.65
N VAL A 23 -19.94 5.12 28.56
CA VAL A 23 -20.32 6.38 27.88
C VAL A 23 -21.28 7.18 28.76
N ASP A 24 -22.23 6.53 29.42
CA ASP A 24 -23.17 7.19 30.33
C ASP A 24 -22.48 7.78 31.55
N LEU A 25 -21.40 7.16 32.04
CA LEU A 25 -20.54 7.75 33.07
C LEU A 25 -19.78 8.98 32.54
N LEU A 26 -19.27 8.93 31.31
CA LEU A 26 -18.57 10.06 30.68
C LEU A 26 -19.51 11.24 30.40
N ARG A 27 -20.74 10.98 29.94
CA ARG A 27 -21.78 11.99 29.71
C ARG A 27 -22.15 12.79 30.96
N ARG A 28 -21.95 12.24 32.16
CA ARG A 28 -22.17 12.95 33.43
C ARG A 28 -21.08 14.00 33.71
N SER A 29 -19.96 13.94 33.02
CA SER A 29 -18.93 14.97 33.12
C SER A 29 -19.38 16.24 32.39
N PRO A 30 -19.33 17.42 33.03
CA PRO A 30 -19.67 18.69 32.38
C PRO A 30 -18.74 19.04 31.21
N HIS A 31 -17.57 18.39 31.12
CA HIS A 31 -16.61 18.60 30.04
C HIS A 31 -16.96 17.81 28.76
N TRP A 32 -17.72 16.71 28.87
CA TRP A 32 -18.03 15.82 27.74
C TRP A 32 -18.67 16.57 26.56
N ALA A 33 -19.69 17.39 26.83
CA ALA A 33 -20.40 18.14 25.79
C ALA A 33 -19.51 19.16 25.03
N THR A 34 -18.39 19.58 25.62
CA THR A 34 -17.48 20.58 25.03
C THR A 34 -16.34 19.95 24.24
N MET A 35 -16.06 18.65 24.42
CA MET A 35 -14.95 17.95 23.76
C MET A 35 -15.29 17.63 22.30
N LYS A 36 -14.32 17.82 21.39
CA LYS A 36 -14.48 17.47 19.96
C LYS A 36 -14.59 15.95 19.78
N GLU A 37 -13.82 15.21 20.56
CA GLU A 37 -13.72 13.76 20.54
C GLU A 37 -15.01 13.11 21.07
N ALA A 38 -15.62 13.69 22.11
CA ALA A 38 -16.92 13.27 22.62
C ALA A 38 -18.00 13.37 21.54
N ARG A 39 -18.02 14.46 20.76
CA ARG A 39 -18.96 14.60 19.63
C ARG A 39 -18.75 13.54 18.54
N MET A 40 -17.54 13.05 18.37
CA MET A 40 -17.24 11.96 17.43
C MET A 40 -17.74 10.62 17.96
N VAL A 41 -17.54 10.33 19.24
CA VAL A 41 -18.09 9.13 19.91
C VAL A 41 -19.62 9.13 19.87
N GLU A 42 -20.27 10.26 20.19
CA GLU A 42 -21.73 10.38 20.13
C GLU A 42 -22.27 10.17 18.71
N ARG A 43 -21.61 10.72 17.69
CA ARG A 43 -21.98 10.48 16.28
C ARG A 43 -21.83 9.00 15.90
N PHE A 44 -20.76 8.35 16.34
CA PHE A 44 -20.55 6.93 16.09
C PHE A 44 -21.64 6.06 16.73
N LEU A 45 -22.09 6.38 17.95
CA LEU A 45 -23.18 5.67 18.63
C LEU A 45 -24.54 5.83 17.93
N LEU A 46 -24.71 6.88 17.13
CA LEU A 46 -25.92 7.18 16.35
C LEU A 46 -25.82 6.68 14.90
N MET A 47 -24.71 6.06 14.51
CA MET A 47 -24.46 5.57 13.16
C MET A 47 -25.54 4.56 12.73
N ASP A 48 -26.17 4.82 11.59
CA ASP A 48 -27.04 3.86 10.92
C ASP A 48 -26.26 3.15 9.80
N ARG A 49 -26.52 1.85 9.61
CA ARG A 49 -25.86 1.07 8.54
C ARG A 49 -26.18 1.58 7.14
N ASN A 50 -27.21 2.40 6.96
CA ASN A 50 -27.56 3.02 5.68
C ASN A 50 -27.07 4.47 5.53
N ASP A 51 -26.29 5.01 6.47
CA ASP A 51 -25.81 6.39 6.37
C ASP A 51 -24.98 6.65 5.11
N TRP A 52 -24.29 5.63 4.57
CA TRP A 52 -23.62 5.70 3.28
C TRP A 52 -24.52 6.15 2.11
N LYS A 53 -25.85 5.93 2.19
CA LYS A 53 -26.82 6.36 1.16
C LYS A 53 -27.02 7.88 1.13
N ARG A 54 -26.63 8.58 2.19
CA ARG A 54 -26.75 10.05 2.30
C ARG A 54 -25.53 10.77 1.74
N LEU A 55 -24.46 10.04 1.42
CA LEU A 55 -23.29 10.62 0.77
C LEU A 55 -23.65 11.13 -0.64
N PRO A 56 -23.03 12.23 -1.10
CA PRO A 56 -23.34 12.87 -2.37
C PRO A 56 -22.75 12.09 -3.56
N TRP A 57 -23.26 10.88 -3.79
CA TRP A 57 -22.81 10.03 -4.90
C TRP A 57 -23.30 10.59 -6.23
N HIS A 58 -22.36 10.77 -7.16
CA HIS A 58 -22.64 10.81 -8.59
C HIS A 58 -22.88 9.40 -9.13
N ASP A 59 -23.67 9.30 -10.19
CA ASP A 59 -23.95 8.08 -10.96
C ASP A 59 -23.04 7.92 -12.19
N SER A 60 -22.32 8.99 -12.56
CA SER A 60 -21.45 9.03 -13.72
C SER A 60 -20.05 9.59 -13.37
N PRO A 61 -18.96 8.97 -13.86
CA PRO A 61 -17.63 9.54 -13.74
C PRO A 61 -17.51 10.94 -14.37
N ASP A 62 -18.25 11.21 -15.45
CA ASP A 62 -18.14 12.49 -16.18
C ASP A 62 -18.70 13.66 -15.37
N THR A 63 -19.79 13.45 -14.63
CA THR A 63 -20.35 14.49 -13.74
C THR A 63 -19.44 14.70 -12.54
N ALA A 64 -18.92 13.62 -11.98
CA ALA A 64 -17.97 13.68 -10.88
C ALA A 64 -16.67 14.42 -11.26
N LEU A 65 -16.11 14.15 -12.44
CA LEU A 65 -14.88 14.82 -12.92
C LEU A 65 -15.10 16.32 -13.18
N LYS A 66 -16.29 16.73 -13.65
CA LYS A 66 -16.62 18.16 -13.80
C LYS A 66 -16.66 18.88 -12.45
N GLU A 67 -17.25 18.25 -11.44
CA GLU A 67 -17.24 18.80 -10.08
C GLU A 67 -15.82 18.82 -9.50
N ALA A 68 -15.05 17.74 -9.68
CA ALA A 68 -13.68 17.60 -9.19
C ALA A 68 -12.76 18.71 -9.72
N LYS A 69 -12.87 19.06 -11.02
CA LYS A 69 -12.17 20.19 -11.62
C LYS A 69 -12.56 21.54 -11.00
N THR A 70 -13.83 21.70 -10.65
CA THR A 70 -14.34 22.93 -10.03
C THR A 70 -13.88 23.08 -8.58
N ARG A 71 -13.88 21.97 -7.83
CA ARG A 71 -13.46 21.90 -6.42
C ARG A 71 -11.95 21.76 -6.23
N ASN A 72 -11.20 21.48 -7.30
CA ASN A 72 -9.78 21.12 -7.26
C ASN A 72 -9.48 20.00 -6.25
N CYS A 73 -10.24 18.91 -6.33
CA CYS A 73 -10.08 17.76 -5.46
C CYS A 73 -10.18 16.43 -6.24
N PRO A 74 -9.62 15.33 -5.71
CA PRO A 74 -9.69 14.02 -6.36
C PRO A 74 -11.11 13.42 -6.38
N VAL A 75 -11.32 12.44 -7.25
CA VAL A 75 -12.55 11.63 -7.31
C VAL A 75 -12.34 10.31 -6.59
N PHE A 76 -13.29 9.93 -5.73
CA PHE A 76 -13.41 8.59 -5.17
C PHE A 76 -14.46 7.82 -5.97
N LEU A 77 -14.01 6.86 -6.79
CA LEU A 77 -14.86 6.03 -7.63
C LEU A 77 -14.99 4.63 -7.03
N LEU A 78 -16.23 4.26 -6.72
CA LEU A 78 -16.63 2.91 -6.31
C LEU A 78 -17.27 2.19 -7.50
N LEU A 79 -16.53 1.27 -8.11
CA LEU A 79 -17.04 0.41 -9.19
C LEU A 79 -17.44 -0.93 -8.58
N ALA A 80 -18.72 -1.29 -8.67
CA ALA A 80 -19.22 -2.46 -7.97
C ALA A 80 -20.45 -3.08 -8.63
N ILE A 81 -20.76 -4.32 -8.26
CA ILE A 81 -22.06 -4.95 -8.52
C ILE A 81 -22.97 -4.63 -7.32
N PRO A 82 -24.15 -3.99 -7.49
CA PRO A 82 -24.94 -3.37 -6.42
C PRO A 82 -25.30 -4.24 -5.21
N ASP A 83 -25.28 -5.57 -5.35
CA ASP A 83 -25.72 -6.53 -4.33
C ASP A 83 -24.68 -7.58 -3.91
N SER A 84 -23.38 -7.34 -4.17
CA SER A 84 -22.35 -8.27 -3.74
C SER A 84 -22.16 -8.25 -2.21
N GLY A 85 -21.92 -9.42 -1.60
CA GLY A 85 -21.67 -9.51 -0.15
C GLY A 85 -20.44 -8.71 0.29
N ALA A 86 -19.41 -8.68 -0.56
CA ALA A 86 -18.21 -7.87 -0.46
C ALA A 86 -18.51 -6.36 -0.29
N LEU A 87 -19.44 -5.85 -1.11
CA LEU A 87 -19.83 -4.44 -1.11
C LEU A 87 -20.65 -4.04 0.13
N ARG A 88 -21.39 -5.00 0.70
CA ARG A 88 -22.22 -4.76 1.89
C ARG A 88 -21.38 -4.29 3.08
N PHE A 89 -20.26 -4.95 3.35
CA PHE A 89 -19.39 -4.58 4.46
C PHE A 89 -18.81 -3.17 4.27
N LEU A 90 -18.25 -2.89 3.09
CA LEU A 90 -17.71 -1.58 2.74
C LEU A 90 -18.76 -0.49 2.94
N ARG A 91 -20.00 -0.68 2.45
CA ARG A 91 -21.08 0.30 2.59
C ARG A 91 -21.55 0.45 4.04
N GLU A 92 -21.94 -0.64 4.67
CA GLU A 92 -22.63 -0.60 5.96
C GLU A 92 -21.72 -0.29 7.14
N VAL A 93 -20.41 -0.55 7.02
CA VAL A 93 -19.45 -0.42 8.12
C VAL A 93 -18.45 0.69 7.86
N ILE A 94 -17.81 0.71 6.68
CA ILE A 94 -16.74 1.66 6.39
C ILE A 94 -17.32 3.01 5.93
N LEU A 95 -18.13 3.01 4.88
CA LEU A 95 -18.68 4.23 4.30
C LEU A 95 -19.72 4.89 5.20
N SER A 96 -20.49 4.11 5.97
CA SER A 96 -21.40 4.66 6.99
C SER A 96 -20.69 5.22 8.23
N ASN A 97 -19.39 4.97 8.41
CA ASN A 97 -18.65 5.52 9.55
C ASN A 97 -18.65 7.07 9.47
N PRO A 98 -19.11 7.79 10.50
CA PRO A 98 -19.25 9.25 10.43
C PRO A 98 -17.94 9.99 10.14
N SER A 99 -16.82 9.53 10.71
CA SER A 99 -15.51 10.17 10.50
C SER A 99 -15.01 9.95 9.06
N ILE A 100 -15.23 8.76 8.51
CA ILE A 100 -14.86 8.44 7.12
C ILE A 100 -15.77 9.18 6.14
N SER A 101 -17.09 9.15 6.36
CA SER A 101 -18.09 9.89 5.58
C SER A 101 -17.79 11.39 5.49
N GLU A 102 -17.51 12.02 6.63
CA GLU A 102 -17.18 13.44 6.72
C GLU A 102 -15.90 13.75 5.92
N PHE A 103 -14.86 12.95 6.13
CA PHE A 103 -13.60 13.07 5.41
C PHE A 103 -13.74 12.88 3.89
N LEU A 104 -14.45 11.83 3.46
CA LEU A 104 -14.69 11.56 2.04
C LEU A 104 -15.41 12.73 1.38
N THR A 105 -16.41 13.29 2.04
CA THR A 105 -17.18 14.43 1.52
C THR A 105 -16.34 15.71 1.46
N GLU A 106 -15.48 15.94 2.45
CA GLU A 106 -14.60 17.11 2.51
C GLU A 106 -13.53 17.07 1.41
N HIS A 107 -12.92 15.91 1.18
CA HIS A 107 -11.71 15.79 0.35
C HIS A 107 -11.92 15.22 -1.04
N PHE A 108 -13.07 14.58 -1.33
CA PHE A 108 -13.32 13.93 -2.60
C PHE A 108 -14.66 14.36 -3.22
N VAL A 109 -14.74 14.18 -4.54
CA VAL A 109 -16.02 13.99 -5.23
C VAL A 109 -16.32 12.50 -5.29
N LEU A 110 -17.51 12.10 -4.85
CA LEU A 110 -17.86 10.68 -4.73
C LEU A 110 -18.66 10.23 -5.94
N VAL A 111 -18.28 9.11 -6.54
CA VAL A 111 -19.04 8.48 -7.63
C VAL A 111 -19.17 6.99 -7.40
N GLN A 112 -20.37 6.48 -7.61
CA GLN A 112 -20.63 5.06 -7.56
C GLN A 112 -21.17 4.61 -8.92
N VAL A 113 -20.55 3.57 -9.46
CA VAL A 113 -20.86 3.04 -10.79
C VAL A 113 -21.23 1.57 -10.65
N ASP A 114 -22.35 1.18 -11.27
CA ASP A 114 -22.68 -0.22 -11.46
C ASP A 114 -21.83 -0.81 -12.60
N ALA A 115 -20.98 -1.77 -12.26
CA ALA A 115 -20.11 -2.45 -13.21
C ALA A 115 -20.89 -3.26 -14.28
N MET A 116 -22.13 -3.65 -14.00
CA MET A 116 -22.99 -4.38 -14.94
C MET A 116 -23.61 -3.45 -16.00
N GLU A 117 -23.91 -2.20 -15.61
CA GLU A 117 -24.50 -1.20 -16.49
C GLU A 117 -23.44 -0.45 -17.32
N GLN A 118 -22.25 -0.20 -16.74
CA GLN A 118 -21.16 0.55 -17.37
C GLN A 118 -19.89 -0.32 -17.50
N GLN A 119 -19.99 -1.39 -18.29
CA GLN A 119 -18.97 -2.44 -18.42
C GLN A 119 -17.64 -1.93 -19.00
N GLU A 120 -17.65 -0.80 -19.72
CA GLU A 120 -16.47 -0.19 -20.33
C GLU A 120 -15.53 0.48 -19.31
N ILE A 121 -16.03 0.83 -18.12
CA ILE A 121 -15.25 1.56 -17.11
C ILE A 121 -14.12 0.70 -16.55
N GLY A 122 -14.40 -0.59 -16.28
CA GLY A 122 -13.41 -1.53 -15.74
C GLY A 122 -12.17 -1.62 -16.62
N PRO A 123 -12.31 -2.05 -17.89
CA PRO A 123 -11.19 -2.13 -18.84
C PRO A 123 -10.51 -0.79 -19.09
N ARG A 124 -11.28 0.32 -19.20
CA ARG A 124 -10.72 1.67 -19.42
C ARG A 124 -9.77 2.10 -18.30
N LEU A 125 -10.08 1.71 -17.07
CA LEU A 125 -9.29 2.04 -15.89
C LEU A 125 -8.29 0.93 -15.53
N GLY A 126 -8.28 -0.21 -16.22
CA GLY A 126 -7.41 -1.35 -15.92
C GLY A 126 -7.78 -2.07 -14.63
N ILE A 127 -9.07 -2.10 -14.28
CA ILE A 127 -9.60 -2.77 -13.09
C ILE A 127 -9.83 -4.26 -13.41
N SER A 128 -9.19 -5.14 -12.64
CA SER A 128 -9.34 -6.60 -12.75
C SER A 128 -10.37 -7.19 -11.80
N ASP A 129 -10.62 -6.54 -10.66
CA ASP A 129 -11.38 -7.11 -9.54
C ASP A 129 -12.48 -6.16 -9.06
N LEU A 130 -13.57 -6.74 -8.54
CA LEU A 130 -14.72 -6.00 -8.02
C LEU A 130 -15.11 -6.46 -6.62
N PRO A 131 -15.67 -5.57 -5.78
CA PRO A 131 -15.73 -4.12 -5.96
C PRO A 131 -14.34 -3.46 -5.92
N ALA A 132 -14.17 -2.41 -6.74
CA ALA A 132 -12.93 -1.65 -6.82
C ALA A 132 -13.11 -0.25 -6.24
N LEU A 133 -12.12 0.18 -5.45
CA LEU A 133 -11.95 1.56 -5.03
C LEU A 133 -10.88 2.21 -5.89
N VAL A 134 -11.27 3.23 -6.65
CA VAL A 134 -10.36 3.93 -7.56
C VAL A 134 -10.34 5.40 -7.23
N LEU A 135 -9.15 5.94 -7.03
CA LEU A 135 -8.94 7.37 -6.83
C LEU A 135 -8.40 7.97 -8.11
N LEU A 136 -9.10 8.97 -8.62
CA LEU A 136 -8.72 9.69 -9.83
C LEU A 136 -8.32 11.12 -9.48
N ASP A 137 -7.43 11.70 -10.27
CA ASP A 137 -7.26 13.15 -10.28
C ASP A 137 -8.45 13.83 -10.98
N ALA A 138 -8.45 15.17 -11.00
CA ALA A 138 -9.51 15.94 -11.62
C ALA A 138 -9.55 15.76 -13.16
N GLU A 139 -8.45 15.30 -13.76
CA GLU A 139 -8.31 15.02 -15.19
C GLU A 139 -8.82 13.61 -15.56
N GLY A 140 -9.02 12.74 -14.57
CA GLY A 140 -9.49 11.36 -14.74
C GLY A 140 -8.36 10.33 -14.84
N ASN A 141 -7.11 10.71 -14.55
CA ASN A 141 -6.02 9.76 -14.46
C ASN A 141 -6.12 8.98 -13.15
N VAL A 142 -5.80 7.68 -13.21
CA VAL A 142 -5.77 6.82 -12.04
C VAL A 142 -4.60 7.22 -11.15
N LEU A 143 -4.91 7.72 -9.96
CA LEU A 143 -3.94 7.94 -8.91
C LEU A 143 -3.69 6.64 -8.16
N ARG A 144 -4.76 5.93 -7.80
CA ARG A 144 -4.70 4.75 -6.92
C ARG A 144 -5.85 3.79 -7.21
N GLN A 145 -5.59 2.49 -7.07
CA GLN A 145 -6.60 1.43 -7.08
C GLN A 145 -6.38 0.55 -5.88
N GLU A 146 -7.48 0.20 -5.22
CA GLU A 146 -7.50 -0.68 -4.07
C GLU A 146 -8.69 -1.63 -4.15
N ASN A 147 -8.58 -2.78 -3.49
CA ASN A 147 -9.70 -3.70 -3.31
C ASN A 147 -10.65 -3.19 -2.21
N TYR A 148 -11.61 -4.00 -1.80
CA TYR A 148 -12.65 -3.60 -0.84
C TYR A 148 -12.44 -4.14 0.58
N ASN A 149 -11.35 -4.87 0.82
CA ASN A 149 -11.17 -5.61 2.08
C ASN A 149 -10.37 -4.77 3.08
N PHE A 150 -11.03 -3.78 3.68
CA PHE A 150 -10.44 -2.91 4.67
C PHE A 150 -11.14 -3.03 6.02
N SER A 151 -10.40 -3.12 7.12
CA SER A 151 -10.87 -2.68 8.42
C SER A 151 -11.02 -1.16 8.45
N ILE A 152 -11.72 -0.63 9.46
CA ILE A 152 -11.84 0.82 9.64
C ILE A 152 -10.46 1.45 9.82
N SER A 153 -9.59 0.83 10.64
CA SER A 153 -8.24 1.34 10.89
C SER A 153 -7.36 1.35 9.64
N GLU A 154 -7.42 0.29 8.83
CA GLU A 154 -6.69 0.25 7.55
C GLU A 154 -7.24 1.30 6.59
N PHE A 155 -8.57 1.45 6.48
CA PHE A 155 -9.14 2.50 5.64
C PHE A 155 -8.70 3.90 6.09
N CYS A 156 -8.71 4.17 7.39
CA CYS A 156 -8.22 5.42 7.95
C CYS A 156 -6.73 5.64 7.65
N TRP A 157 -5.89 4.64 7.89
CA TRP A 157 -4.47 4.76 7.59
C TRP A 157 -4.23 4.99 6.09
N GLU A 158 -4.87 4.21 5.23
CA GLU A 158 -4.61 4.23 3.79
C GLU A 158 -5.20 5.46 3.10
N PHE A 159 -6.41 5.90 3.48
CA PHE A 159 -7.13 6.97 2.78
C PHE A 159 -7.10 8.32 3.50
N LEU A 160 -7.00 8.33 4.84
CA LEU A 160 -7.07 9.58 5.62
C LEU A 160 -5.68 10.15 5.93
N SER A 161 -4.70 9.31 6.24
CA SER A 161 -3.38 9.78 6.71
C SER A 161 -2.65 10.65 5.68
N GLY A 162 -2.82 10.38 4.38
CA GLY A 162 -2.16 11.15 3.33
C GLY A 162 -2.63 12.61 3.22
N PHE A 163 -3.77 12.95 3.83
CA PHE A 163 -4.31 14.31 3.88
C PHE A 163 -3.91 15.08 5.13
N ASP A 164 -3.24 14.45 6.10
CA ASP A 164 -2.63 15.15 7.22
C ASP A 164 -1.33 15.83 6.74
N LYS A 165 -1.46 17.11 6.37
CA LYS A 165 -0.57 17.77 5.40
C LYS A 165 0.42 18.76 5.98
N ALA A 166 0.28 19.13 7.25
CA ALA A 166 0.89 20.36 7.72
C ALA A 166 2.42 20.33 7.53
N THR A 167 3.06 19.23 7.92
CA THR A 167 4.53 19.12 7.99
C THR A 167 5.13 18.07 7.06
N ARG A 168 4.33 17.47 6.19
CA ARG A 168 4.78 16.40 5.29
C ARG A 168 5.42 16.95 4.02
N LEU A 169 6.56 16.38 3.65
CA LEU A 169 7.21 16.65 2.36
C LEU A 169 6.62 15.76 1.27
N ASN A 170 5.93 16.37 0.31
CA ASN A 170 5.25 15.66 -0.78
C ASN A 170 5.93 15.86 -2.14
N ASP A 171 6.71 16.92 -2.30
CA ASP A 171 7.38 17.26 -3.55
C ASP A 171 8.84 16.79 -3.51
N TRP A 172 9.18 15.94 -4.47
CA TRP A 172 10.48 15.27 -4.54
C TRP A 172 11.07 15.33 -5.95
N CYS A 173 12.38 15.53 -6.02
CA CYS A 173 13.18 15.08 -7.15
C CYS A 173 13.62 13.65 -6.85
N ILE A 174 13.35 12.69 -7.72
CA ILE A 174 13.68 11.28 -7.51
C ILE A 174 14.58 10.80 -8.65
N ILE A 175 15.60 10.01 -8.31
CA ILE A 175 16.48 9.34 -9.27
C ILE A 175 16.71 7.88 -8.87
N GLY A 176 16.67 7.00 -9.86
CA GLY A 176 16.84 5.56 -9.70
C GLY A 176 16.30 4.79 -10.90
N LEU A 177 16.42 3.47 -10.93
CA LEU A 177 17.00 2.62 -9.88
C LEU A 177 18.51 2.38 -10.10
N PHE A 178 19.24 2.28 -9.00
CA PHE A 178 20.65 1.86 -8.94
C PHE A 178 20.75 0.44 -8.38
N GLY A 179 21.90 -0.20 -8.59
CA GLY A 179 22.24 -1.45 -7.90
C GLY A 179 22.43 -1.24 -6.39
N PRO A 180 22.70 -2.32 -5.63
CA PRO A 180 22.80 -2.27 -4.17
C PRO A 180 23.88 -1.31 -3.64
N GLU A 181 24.95 -1.10 -4.42
CA GLU A 181 26.03 -0.16 -4.08
C GLU A 181 25.60 1.31 -4.15
N GLY A 182 24.49 1.62 -4.83
CA GLY A 182 24.03 2.98 -5.04
C GLY A 182 24.96 3.81 -5.94
N CYS A 183 25.04 5.12 -5.67
CA CYS A 183 25.87 6.07 -6.41
C CYS A 183 26.53 7.07 -5.43
N ALA A 184 27.83 6.90 -5.18
CA ALA A 184 28.57 7.71 -4.21
C ALA A 184 28.56 9.21 -4.52
N GLU A 185 28.66 9.58 -5.80
CA GLU A 185 28.69 10.98 -6.22
C GLU A 185 27.34 11.68 -5.98
N ILE A 186 26.22 11.00 -6.26
CA ILE A 186 24.86 11.47 -5.91
C ILE A 186 24.71 11.60 -4.39
N GLU A 187 25.25 10.65 -3.63
CA GLU A 187 25.19 10.72 -2.17
C GLU A 187 25.97 11.91 -1.61
N THR A 188 27.19 12.17 -2.10
CA THR A 188 28.00 13.32 -1.68
C THR A 188 27.33 14.65 -2.04
N SER A 189 26.85 14.78 -3.28
CA SER A 189 26.19 15.99 -3.77
C SER A 189 24.83 16.22 -3.10
N GLY A 190 24.03 15.17 -2.93
CA GLY A 190 22.73 15.20 -2.27
C GLY A 190 22.82 15.61 -0.80
N LYS A 191 23.77 15.03 -0.04
CA LYS A 191 24.01 15.39 1.37
C LYS A 191 24.44 16.86 1.53
N SER A 192 25.10 17.44 0.54
CA SER A 192 25.53 18.85 0.58
C SER A 192 24.56 19.83 -0.09
N GLY A 193 23.47 19.34 -0.70
CA GLY A 193 22.53 20.16 -1.46
C GLY A 193 23.03 20.64 -2.83
N ASN A 194 24.24 20.25 -3.23
CA ASN A 194 24.88 20.66 -4.49
C ASN A 194 24.61 19.67 -5.63
N LEU A 195 23.34 19.45 -5.94
CA LEU A 195 22.92 18.52 -6.98
C LEU A 195 22.92 19.16 -8.37
N ASP A 196 23.45 18.44 -9.36
CA ASP A 196 23.23 18.71 -10.77
C ASP A 196 22.05 17.87 -11.28
N PHE A 197 20.91 18.52 -11.51
CA PHE A 197 19.71 17.86 -12.01
C PHE A 197 19.76 17.53 -13.50
N SER A 198 20.71 18.10 -14.26
CA SER A 198 20.84 17.88 -15.71
C SER A 198 21.66 16.63 -16.06
N GLN A 199 22.43 16.11 -15.11
CA GLN A 199 23.32 14.98 -15.31
C GLN A 199 22.56 13.65 -15.39
N THR A 200 22.99 12.79 -16.30
CA THR A 200 22.55 11.39 -16.39
C THR A 200 23.57 10.45 -15.75
N TRP A 201 23.09 9.38 -15.14
CA TRP A 201 23.90 8.42 -14.39
C TRP A 201 23.71 6.99 -14.90
N PRO A 202 24.72 6.11 -14.81
CA PRO A 202 24.52 4.69 -15.01
C PRO A 202 23.65 4.14 -13.86
N GLY A 203 22.44 3.70 -14.18
CA GLY A 203 21.56 2.98 -13.27
C GLY A 203 21.62 1.47 -13.51
N LYS A 204 20.74 0.75 -12.81
CA LYS A 204 20.70 -0.71 -12.79
C LYS A 204 20.30 -1.34 -14.13
N GLU A 205 19.30 -0.77 -14.78
CA GLU A 205 18.71 -1.28 -16.03
C GLU A 205 18.93 -0.32 -17.21
N GLY A 206 19.75 0.70 -17.02
CA GLY A 206 20.00 1.73 -18.03
C GLY A 206 20.39 3.06 -17.41
N LYS A 207 20.54 4.09 -18.25
CA LYS A 207 20.81 5.44 -17.76
C LYS A 207 19.59 6.00 -17.03
N VAL A 208 19.84 6.64 -15.90
CA VAL A 208 18.82 7.29 -15.06
C VAL A 208 19.11 8.77 -14.93
N GLN A 209 18.07 9.55 -14.66
CA GLN A 209 18.14 11.00 -14.47
C GLN A 209 17.14 11.42 -13.40
N TRP A 210 17.30 12.62 -12.86
CA TRP A 210 16.36 13.19 -11.91
C TRP A 210 15.01 13.45 -12.55
N ARG A 211 13.95 13.13 -11.82
CA ARG A 211 12.56 13.35 -12.23
C ARG A 211 11.77 14.00 -11.11
N ALA A 212 10.87 14.91 -11.46
CA ALA A 212 9.99 15.56 -10.51
C ALA A 212 8.81 14.65 -10.16
N TYR A 213 8.48 14.53 -8.87
CA TYR A 213 7.34 13.78 -8.38
C TYR A 213 6.66 14.53 -7.24
N SER A 214 5.36 14.75 -7.37
CA SER A 214 4.53 15.24 -6.28
C SER A 214 3.68 14.07 -5.81
N CYS A 215 3.93 13.59 -4.59
CA CYS A 215 3.16 12.50 -3.99
C CYS A 215 1.70 12.94 -3.84
N PRO A 216 0.75 12.29 -4.52
CA PRO A 216 -0.65 12.63 -4.36
C PRO A 216 -1.06 12.42 -2.89
N PRO A 217 -1.94 13.28 -2.33
CA PRO A 217 -2.38 13.17 -0.93
C PRO A 217 -3.18 11.89 -0.66
N VAL A 218 -3.58 11.18 -1.70
CA VAL A 218 -4.25 9.88 -1.62
C VAL A 218 -3.29 8.72 -1.27
N PHE A 219 -2.00 9.01 -1.13
CA PHE A 219 -1.00 8.04 -0.70
C PHE A 219 -0.42 8.40 0.67
N PRO A 220 -0.34 7.43 1.60
CA PRO A 220 0.33 7.64 2.87
C PRO A 220 1.83 7.86 2.69
N ASN A 221 2.46 7.32 1.64
CA ASN A 221 3.91 7.38 1.41
C ASN A 221 4.24 7.51 -0.08
N VAL A 222 5.49 7.90 -0.38
CA VAL A 222 6.03 7.73 -1.73
C VAL A 222 6.28 6.24 -1.94
N CYS A 223 5.65 5.65 -2.94
CA CYS A 223 5.76 4.22 -3.25
C CYS A 223 6.55 4.04 -4.55
N LEU A 224 7.87 3.86 -4.46
CA LEU A 224 8.73 3.75 -5.65
C LEU A 224 8.35 2.56 -6.57
N PRO A 225 7.88 1.41 -6.06
CA PRO A 225 7.37 0.34 -6.93
C PRO A 225 6.17 0.71 -7.81
N LYS A 226 5.41 1.75 -7.46
CA LYS A 226 4.33 2.28 -8.31
C LYS A 226 4.84 3.29 -9.35
N LEU A 227 6.08 3.76 -9.22
CA LEU A 227 6.71 4.78 -10.08
C LEU A 227 7.76 4.18 -11.04
N TYR A 228 8.36 3.05 -10.67
CA TYR A 228 9.39 2.36 -11.42
C TYR A 228 9.08 0.87 -11.52
N SER A 229 9.56 0.20 -12.57
CA SER A 229 9.65 -1.26 -12.63
C SER A 229 10.66 -1.75 -11.58
N TRP A 230 10.21 -1.91 -10.34
CA TRP A 230 11.08 -2.17 -9.20
C TRP A 230 11.66 -3.59 -9.23
N SER A 231 12.98 -3.68 -9.39
CA SER A 231 13.70 -4.95 -9.32
C SER A 231 14.35 -5.13 -7.93
N PRO A 232 14.52 -6.37 -7.42
CA PRO A 232 15.07 -6.60 -6.09
C PRO A 232 16.49 -6.07 -5.90
N GLN A 233 16.83 -5.61 -4.68
CA GLN A 233 18.13 -5.00 -4.36
C GLN A 233 18.36 -3.72 -5.17
N SER A 234 17.37 -2.84 -5.15
CA SER A 234 17.46 -1.54 -5.81
C SER A 234 17.64 -0.42 -4.80
N VAL A 235 18.42 0.57 -5.20
CA VAL A 235 18.60 1.83 -4.49
C VAL A 235 18.01 2.98 -5.31
N ALA A 236 17.33 3.89 -4.65
CA ALA A 236 16.88 5.15 -5.21
C ALA A 236 17.18 6.29 -4.25
N TYR A 237 17.25 7.50 -4.80
CA TYR A 237 17.47 8.71 -4.04
C TYR A 237 16.33 9.68 -4.28
N ALA A 238 15.90 10.34 -3.20
CA ALA A 238 14.95 11.43 -3.26
C ALA A 238 15.55 12.68 -2.63
N TYR A 239 15.30 13.82 -3.26
CA TYR A 239 15.73 15.12 -2.81
C TYR A 239 14.54 16.06 -2.73
N GLY A 240 14.43 16.78 -1.63
CA GLY A 240 13.48 17.86 -1.42
C GLY A 240 14.17 19.06 -0.79
N CYS A 241 13.52 20.21 -0.79
CA CYS A 241 13.97 21.33 0.02
C CYS A 241 12.81 22.17 0.52
N PHE A 242 13.09 22.98 1.52
CA PHE A 242 12.14 23.92 2.09
C PHE A 242 12.85 25.15 2.64
N ASP A 243 12.13 26.27 2.69
CA ASP A 243 12.60 27.52 3.25
C ASP A 243 11.95 27.76 4.63
N THR A 244 12.74 28.26 5.57
CA THR A 244 12.31 28.69 6.90
C THR A 244 12.41 30.22 7.03
N THR A 245 11.38 30.86 7.57
CA THR A 245 11.35 32.33 7.71
C THR A 245 12.09 32.84 8.95
N GLN A 246 12.34 31.94 9.91
CA GLN A 246 12.99 32.19 11.19
C GLN A 246 13.69 30.91 11.67
N GLU A 247 14.47 31.00 12.74
CA GLU A 247 15.01 29.81 13.40
C GLU A 247 13.85 28.95 13.95
N ILE A 248 13.90 27.66 13.67
CA ILE A 248 12.90 26.68 14.11
C ILE A 248 13.56 25.41 14.64
N THR A 249 12.90 24.75 15.59
CA THR A 249 13.24 23.38 15.99
C THR A 249 12.21 22.43 15.38
N ILE A 250 12.69 21.36 14.77
CA ILE A 250 11.88 20.29 14.16
C ILE A 250 12.15 18.95 14.87
N GLU A 251 11.18 18.05 14.80
CA GLU A 251 11.24 16.62 15.12
C GLU A 251 11.02 15.84 13.82
N PRO A 252 12.09 15.58 13.05
CA PRO A 252 11.98 14.93 11.76
C PRO A 252 11.65 13.44 11.95
N GLU A 253 10.62 12.98 11.24
CA GLU A 253 10.22 11.57 11.20
C GLU A 253 10.48 10.99 9.82
N LEU A 254 11.05 9.79 9.81
CA LEU A 254 11.28 8.99 8.61
C LEU A 254 10.50 7.69 8.75
N GLU A 255 9.50 7.50 7.90
CA GLU A 255 8.94 6.18 7.67
C GLU A 255 9.63 5.56 6.47
N LEU A 256 10.08 4.33 6.62
CA LEU A 256 10.62 3.50 5.55
C LEU A 256 9.88 2.17 5.57
N TRP A 257 9.80 1.49 4.43
CA TRP A 257 9.39 0.09 4.38
C TRP A 257 10.55 -0.90 4.54
N GLU A 258 11.71 -0.65 3.92
CA GLU A 258 12.94 -1.44 4.08
C GLU A 258 14.16 -0.59 4.46
N GLY A 259 15.30 -0.72 3.79
CA GLY A 259 16.49 0.06 4.10
C GLY A 259 16.37 1.51 3.68
N GLY A 260 17.10 2.39 4.37
CA GLY A 260 17.21 3.78 3.97
C GLY A 260 17.82 4.69 5.01
N GLU A 261 18.09 5.92 4.60
CA GLU A 261 18.76 6.94 5.38
C GLU A 261 18.13 8.31 5.06
N LEU A 262 18.01 9.16 6.08
CA LEU A 262 17.53 10.54 5.98
C LEU A 262 18.62 11.51 6.42
N TRP A 263 18.88 12.51 5.57
CA TRP A 263 19.74 13.63 5.89
C TRP A 263 19.00 14.95 5.72
N ILE A 264 19.26 15.88 6.64
CA ILE A 264 18.90 17.29 6.50
C ILE A 264 20.16 18.13 6.65
N ASP A 265 20.45 19.00 5.68
CA ASP A 265 21.66 19.84 5.62
C ASP A 265 22.96 19.07 5.90
N GLY A 266 23.05 17.84 5.37
CA GLY A 266 24.20 16.94 5.52
C GLY A 266 24.28 16.21 6.86
N VAL A 267 23.39 16.49 7.82
CA VAL A 267 23.31 15.79 9.10
C VAL A 267 22.48 14.52 8.92
N LEU A 268 23.05 13.35 9.24
CA LEU A 268 22.33 12.06 9.23
C LEU A 268 21.40 11.98 10.44
N LEU A 269 20.09 11.97 10.20
CA LEU A 269 19.08 12.00 11.26
C LEU A 269 18.54 10.62 11.61
N ALA A 270 18.27 9.81 10.60
CA ALA A 270 17.71 8.48 10.77
C ALA A 270 18.28 7.50 9.76
N LYS A 271 18.42 6.24 10.18
CA LYS A 271 18.96 5.16 9.36
C LYS A 271 18.34 3.82 9.73
N ARG A 272 18.08 3.00 8.71
CA ARG A 272 17.78 1.58 8.86
C ARG A 272 18.49 0.80 7.77
N GLU A 273 19.25 -0.23 8.12
CA GLU A 273 19.94 -1.05 7.11
C GLU A 273 18.95 -1.98 6.39
N PHE A 274 18.06 -2.66 7.15
CA PHE A 274 17.10 -3.62 6.60
C PHE A 274 15.73 -3.58 7.32
N ARG A 275 14.69 -4.15 6.68
CA ARG A 275 13.29 -4.14 7.19
C ARG A 275 13.14 -4.58 8.65
N ASN A 276 13.88 -5.62 9.06
CA ASN A 276 13.75 -6.22 10.38
C ASN A 276 14.59 -5.53 11.45
N GLU A 277 15.34 -4.49 11.09
CA GLU A 277 16.12 -3.70 12.03
C GLU A 277 15.33 -2.50 12.54
N ILE A 278 15.66 -2.10 13.77
CA ILE A 278 15.08 -0.91 14.39
C ILE A 278 15.62 0.32 13.66
N LEU A 279 14.73 1.24 13.31
CA LEU A 279 15.11 2.55 12.80
C LEU A 279 15.96 3.28 13.85
N SER A 280 17.24 3.49 13.54
CA SER A 280 18.16 4.23 14.38
C SER A 280 17.91 5.72 14.20
N ILE A 281 17.52 6.40 15.28
CA ILE A 281 17.32 7.85 15.31
C ILE A 281 18.53 8.50 15.97
N ASN A 282 19.36 9.18 15.17
CA ASN A 282 20.56 9.86 15.66
C ASN A 282 20.23 11.18 16.35
N HIS A 283 19.19 11.87 15.85
CA HIS A 283 18.76 13.16 16.36
C HIS A 283 17.24 13.22 16.42
N LYS A 284 16.69 13.23 17.64
CA LYS A 284 15.24 13.36 17.85
C LYS A 284 14.72 14.75 17.47
N THR A 285 15.55 15.78 17.68
CA THR A 285 15.26 17.17 17.32
C THR A 285 16.43 17.78 16.56
N MET A 286 16.13 18.75 15.70
CA MET A 286 17.13 19.55 14.98
C MET A 286 16.73 21.02 14.98
N THR A 287 17.67 21.93 15.27
CA THR A 287 17.44 23.37 15.16
C THR A 287 17.97 23.87 13.82
N LEU A 288 17.08 24.46 13.04
CA LEU A 288 17.32 24.98 11.71
C LEU A 288 17.32 26.50 11.76
N ARG A 289 18.36 27.12 11.20
CA ARG A 289 18.43 28.59 11.07
C ARG A 289 17.46 29.07 10.01
N LYS A 290 17.11 30.37 10.02
CA LYS A 290 16.41 30.99 8.89
C LYS A 290 17.16 30.73 7.57
N GLY A 291 16.46 30.19 6.58
CA GLY A 291 17.00 30.01 5.24
C GLY A 291 16.49 28.74 4.55
N ARG A 292 17.21 28.33 3.50
CA ARG A 292 16.91 27.11 2.75
C ARG A 292 17.53 25.90 3.44
N HIS A 293 16.77 24.81 3.49
CA HIS A 293 17.20 23.52 4.01
C HIS A 293 16.97 22.43 2.99
N HIS A 294 17.92 21.51 2.94
CA HIS A 294 17.99 20.44 1.96
C HIS A 294 17.68 19.11 2.64
N VAL A 295 16.77 18.35 2.04
CA VAL A 295 16.39 17.02 2.52
C VAL A 295 16.83 16.01 1.48
N PHE A 296 17.62 15.04 1.91
CA PHE A 296 18.09 13.96 1.07
C PHE A 296 17.69 12.63 1.69
N VAL A 297 17.17 11.72 0.88
CA VAL A 297 16.71 10.40 1.31
C VAL A 297 17.35 9.36 0.40
N LYS A 298 17.95 8.35 1.02
CA LYS A 298 18.34 7.11 0.35
C LYS A 298 17.31 6.06 0.70
N VAL A 299 16.79 5.35 -0.30
CA VAL A 299 15.85 4.25 -0.13
C VAL A 299 16.47 3.02 -0.75
N ALA A 300 16.59 1.95 0.01
CA ALA A 300 17.13 0.68 -0.42
C ALA A 300 16.12 -0.42 -0.09
N GLY A 301 15.80 -1.28 -1.06
CA GLY A 301 14.79 -2.31 -0.83
C GLY A 301 14.93 -3.52 -1.73
N ARG A 302 14.62 -4.68 -1.16
CA ARG A 302 14.48 -5.96 -1.84
C ARG A 302 13.11 -6.10 -2.50
N TRP A 303 12.05 -5.67 -1.84
CA TRP A 303 10.66 -5.87 -2.29
C TRP A 303 9.92 -4.57 -2.49
N ASP A 304 10.14 -3.59 -1.62
CA ASP A 304 9.39 -2.34 -1.66
C ASP A 304 10.22 -1.16 -1.11
N GLY A 305 10.52 -0.22 -2.00
CA GLY A 305 11.17 1.05 -1.70
C GLY A 305 10.14 2.13 -1.40
N SER A 306 9.53 2.10 -0.22
CA SER A 306 8.55 3.10 0.19
C SER A 306 9.11 3.99 1.31
N PHE A 307 8.84 5.28 1.24
CA PHE A 307 9.28 6.25 2.25
C PHE A 307 8.31 7.41 2.48
N ARG A 308 8.37 8.00 3.67
CA ARG A 308 7.70 9.23 4.05
C ARG A 308 8.60 10.06 4.95
N VAL A 309 8.63 11.37 4.72
CA VAL A 309 9.34 12.33 5.57
C VAL A 309 8.35 13.37 6.07
N GLU A 310 8.33 13.53 7.40
CA GLU A 310 7.54 14.54 8.09
C GLU A 310 8.45 15.38 8.99
N LEU A 311 8.13 16.66 9.07
CA LEU A 311 8.89 17.64 9.85
C LEU A 311 8.05 18.06 11.06
N VAL A 312 7.82 17.14 11.99
CA VAL A 312 6.86 17.35 13.07
C VAL A 312 7.35 18.43 14.02
N ARG A 313 6.47 19.35 14.37
CA ARG A 313 6.56 20.22 15.54
C ARG A 313 5.12 20.28 16.04
N ASP A 314 4.86 19.83 17.27
CA ASP A 314 3.52 19.73 17.90
C ASP A 314 2.36 20.02 16.94
N ALA A 315 1.71 18.98 16.41
CA ALA A 315 0.70 19.07 15.35
C ALA A 315 -0.43 20.09 15.61
N ARG A 316 -0.61 20.55 16.85
CA ARG A 316 -1.58 21.59 17.25
C ARG A 316 -1.08 23.04 17.07
N THR A 317 0.21 23.27 16.81
CA THR A 317 0.84 24.61 16.72
C THR A 317 1.66 24.85 15.44
N ALA A 318 1.55 24.00 14.42
CA ALA A 318 2.44 24.03 13.26
C ALA A 318 2.10 25.07 12.16
N LEU A 319 3.17 25.65 11.56
CA LEU A 319 3.30 26.29 10.23
C LEU A 319 3.13 27.80 10.00
N ALA A 320 3.59 28.66 10.91
CA ALA A 320 3.78 30.08 10.56
C ALA A 320 5.08 30.41 9.79
N GLY A 321 5.91 29.44 9.36
CA GLY A 321 7.24 29.75 8.84
C GLY A 321 7.96 28.70 8.00
N PHE A 322 7.23 27.80 7.36
CA PHE A 322 7.80 26.77 6.49
C PHE A 322 7.17 26.85 5.10
N THR A 323 7.99 26.76 4.06
CA THR A 323 7.50 26.77 2.67
C THR A 323 8.30 25.77 1.85
N PRO A 324 7.68 24.72 1.29
CA PRO A 324 8.36 23.81 0.36
C PRO A 324 8.97 24.59 -0.80
N CYS A 325 10.15 24.18 -1.23
CA CYS A 325 10.73 24.71 -2.46
C CYS A 325 9.86 24.33 -3.67
N PRO A 326 9.79 25.18 -4.69
CA PRO A 326 9.26 24.76 -5.98
C PRO A 326 10.13 23.65 -6.57
N LEU A 327 9.50 22.65 -7.19
CA LEU A 327 10.21 21.63 -7.93
C LEU A 327 10.92 22.25 -9.15
N PRO A 328 12.17 21.87 -9.44
CA PRO A 328 12.85 22.26 -10.67
C PRO A 328 12.11 21.69 -11.89
N GLU A 329 12.30 22.33 -13.05
CA GLU A 329 11.75 21.86 -14.32
C GLU A 329 12.43 20.54 -14.74
N LEU A 330 11.84 19.42 -14.32
CA LEU A 330 12.30 18.07 -14.63
C LEU A 330 11.20 17.25 -15.29
N PRO A 331 11.56 16.20 -16.05
CA PRO A 331 10.59 15.22 -16.52
C PRO A 331 9.79 14.67 -15.34
N ARG A 332 8.46 14.68 -15.42
CA ARG A 332 7.61 14.20 -14.32
C ARG A 332 7.60 12.69 -14.22
N LEU A 333 7.65 12.16 -13.01
CA LEU A 333 7.20 10.81 -12.68
C LEU A 333 5.69 10.86 -12.46
N SER A 334 5.01 9.88 -13.01
CA SER A 334 3.62 9.58 -12.70
C SER A 334 3.55 8.13 -12.23
N VAL A 335 2.51 7.81 -11.47
CA VAL A 335 2.16 6.42 -11.22
C VAL A 335 2.02 5.72 -12.57
N ALA A 336 2.69 4.58 -12.74
CA ALA A 336 2.55 3.80 -13.95
C ALA A 336 1.09 3.35 -14.05
N ASN A 337 0.39 3.77 -15.10
CA ASN A 337 -0.93 3.22 -15.40
C ASN A 337 -0.74 1.72 -15.65
N SER A 338 -1.41 0.86 -14.89
CA SER A 338 -1.54 -0.58 -15.17
C SER A 338 -2.21 -0.84 -16.53
N VAL A 339 -2.82 0.20 -17.12
CA VAL A 339 -3.35 0.24 -18.49
C VAL A 339 -2.19 0.23 -19.49
N GLY A 340 -1.61 -0.95 -19.71
CA GLY A 340 -0.55 -1.14 -20.70
C GLY A 340 0.12 -2.51 -20.75
N ALA A 341 -0.12 -3.41 -19.79
CA ALA A 341 0.52 -4.74 -19.80
C ALA A 341 -0.32 -5.86 -20.44
N ASN A 342 -1.64 -5.69 -20.67
CA ASN A 342 -2.49 -6.77 -21.18
C ASN A 342 -3.36 -6.33 -22.36
N THR A 343 -2.77 -6.22 -23.56
CA THR A 343 -3.52 -6.30 -24.84
C THR A 343 -3.00 -7.42 -25.73
N GLY A 344 -2.45 -8.48 -25.15
CA GLY A 344 -2.14 -9.71 -25.85
C GLY A 344 -2.81 -10.86 -25.14
N MET A 345 -4.10 -11.11 -25.39
CA MET A 345 -4.58 -12.49 -25.28
C MET A 345 -3.85 -13.26 -26.39
N PRO A 346 -2.97 -14.21 -26.08
CA PRO A 346 -2.56 -15.17 -27.10
C PRO A 346 -3.79 -16.02 -27.35
N ASN A 347 -4.21 -16.11 -28.61
CA ASN A 347 -5.06 -17.19 -29.07
C ASN A 347 -4.50 -18.50 -28.48
N LEU A 348 -5.28 -19.17 -27.64
CA LEU A 348 -4.99 -20.51 -27.19
C LEU A 348 -5.07 -21.42 -28.42
N SER A 349 -3.93 -21.60 -29.09
CA SER A 349 -3.70 -22.76 -29.93
C SER A 349 -3.66 -23.96 -29.00
N GLU A 350 -4.59 -24.89 -29.23
CA GLU A 350 -4.67 -26.20 -28.62
C GLU A 350 -3.35 -26.97 -28.84
N ASP A 351 -2.42 -26.88 -27.89
CA ASP A 351 -1.34 -27.84 -27.78
C ASP A 351 -1.51 -28.63 -26.47
N ARG A 352 -1.72 -29.93 -26.67
CA ARG A 352 -1.98 -31.02 -25.71
C ARG A 352 -1.37 -30.80 -24.32
N VAL A 353 -2.17 -30.26 -23.40
CA VAL A 353 -1.89 -30.23 -21.96
C VAL A 353 -2.02 -31.65 -21.41
N ALA A 354 -1.02 -32.12 -20.67
CA ALA A 354 -1.08 -33.40 -19.95
C ALA A 354 -2.31 -33.42 -19.02
N PRO A 355 -3.00 -34.56 -18.85
CA PRO A 355 -4.12 -34.62 -17.91
C PRO A 355 -3.67 -34.15 -16.52
N ASN A 356 -4.46 -33.26 -15.90
CA ASN A 356 -4.23 -32.66 -14.57
C ASN A 356 -3.15 -31.58 -14.44
N THR A 357 -2.75 -30.92 -15.54
CA THR A 357 -1.94 -29.69 -15.46
C THR A 357 -2.84 -28.45 -15.50
N VAL A 358 -2.65 -27.55 -14.53
CA VAL A 358 -3.36 -26.27 -14.41
C VAL A 358 -2.34 -25.14 -14.56
N HIS A 359 -2.56 -24.25 -15.51
CA HIS A 359 -1.77 -23.03 -15.66
C HIS A 359 -2.47 -21.88 -14.94
N LEU A 360 -1.72 -21.20 -14.08
CA LEU A 360 -2.19 -20.09 -13.26
C LEU A 360 -1.36 -18.85 -13.61
N THR A 361 -2.02 -17.71 -13.74
CA THR A 361 -1.37 -16.40 -13.74
C THR A 361 -1.81 -15.69 -12.47
N VAL A 362 -0.86 -15.29 -11.65
CA VAL A 362 -1.11 -14.67 -10.35
C VAL A 362 -0.40 -13.32 -10.32
N ASN A 363 -1.15 -12.28 -9.98
CA ASN A 363 -0.56 -10.96 -9.83
C ASN A 363 0.38 -10.94 -8.63
N LYS A 364 1.62 -10.48 -8.82
CA LYS A 364 2.64 -10.37 -7.79
C LYS A 364 2.17 -9.53 -6.60
N ASN A 365 1.38 -8.49 -6.85
CA ASN A 365 0.84 -7.64 -5.78
C ASN A 365 -0.22 -8.37 -4.95
N ASP A 366 -0.98 -9.31 -5.52
CA ASP A 366 -1.95 -10.11 -4.78
C ASP A 366 -1.24 -11.08 -3.83
N ILE A 367 -0.19 -11.76 -4.33
CA ILE A 367 0.68 -12.62 -3.51
C ILE A 367 1.31 -11.79 -2.40
N LEU A 368 1.94 -10.67 -2.75
CA LEU A 368 2.63 -9.83 -1.79
C LEU A 368 1.69 -9.23 -0.76
N ARG A 369 0.45 -8.86 -1.11
CA ARG A 369 -0.54 -8.31 -0.18
C ARG A 369 -1.05 -9.36 0.79
N GLU A 370 -1.50 -10.51 0.28
CA GLU A 370 -2.02 -11.60 1.12
C GLU A 370 -0.93 -12.14 2.06
N TRP A 371 0.31 -12.28 1.56
CA TRP A 371 1.45 -12.64 2.40
C TRP A 371 1.88 -11.51 3.34
N ARG A 372 1.83 -10.23 2.93
CA ARG A 372 2.24 -9.09 3.76
C ARG A 372 1.38 -8.92 5.01
N GLU A 373 0.08 -9.12 4.86
CA GLU A 373 -0.92 -8.83 5.91
C GLU A 373 -1.21 -10.05 6.78
N HIS A 374 -1.10 -11.26 6.21
CA HIS A 374 -1.56 -12.47 6.88
C HIS A 374 -0.50 -13.56 6.97
N TYR A 375 0.79 -13.32 6.75
CA TYR A 375 1.81 -14.40 6.77
C TYR A 375 1.69 -15.33 7.99
N GLY A 376 1.59 -14.75 9.20
CA GLY A 376 1.43 -15.50 10.44
C GLY A 376 0.11 -16.27 10.50
N ASP A 377 -0.99 -15.63 10.09
CA ASP A 377 -2.33 -16.23 10.09
C ASP A 377 -2.50 -17.29 9.00
N ILE A 378 -1.86 -17.11 7.84
CA ILE A 378 -1.79 -18.04 6.72
C ILE A 378 -1.01 -19.28 7.15
N LEU A 379 0.17 -19.13 7.75
CA LEU A 379 0.94 -20.26 8.26
C LEU A 379 0.19 -20.99 9.37
N ALA A 380 -0.45 -20.26 10.27
CA ALA A 380 -1.25 -20.84 11.35
C ALA A 380 -2.52 -21.55 10.83
N ALA A 381 -3.18 -21.00 9.81
CA ALA A 381 -4.36 -21.57 9.19
C ALA A 381 -4.02 -22.78 8.32
N LEU A 382 -2.98 -22.67 7.49
CA LEU A 382 -2.46 -23.77 6.66
C LEU A 382 -2.02 -24.95 7.50
N ASN A 383 -1.53 -24.67 8.71
CA ASN A 383 -0.99 -25.65 9.64
C ASN A 383 -0.16 -26.73 8.90
N PRO A 384 0.89 -26.35 8.15
CA PRO A 384 1.59 -27.26 7.26
C PRO A 384 2.17 -28.42 8.06
N GLN A 385 1.73 -29.65 7.74
CA GLN A 385 2.19 -30.85 8.43
C GLN A 385 3.03 -31.70 7.48
N PRO A 386 4.22 -32.18 7.91
CA PRO A 386 4.97 -33.17 7.15
C PRO A 386 4.11 -34.42 6.91
N PHE A 387 4.04 -34.88 5.67
CA PHE A 387 3.32 -36.09 5.31
C PHE A 387 4.28 -37.22 4.98
N PHE A 388 4.12 -38.34 5.68
CA PHE A 388 4.96 -39.53 5.53
C PHE A 388 4.17 -40.70 4.94
N GLU A 389 4.78 -41.41 4.00
CA GLU A 389 4.35 -42.74 3.55
C GLU A 389 5.51 -43.71 3.83
N ASP A 390 5.21 -44.86 4.44
CA ASP A 390 6.20 -45.89 4.79
C ASP A 390 7.45 -45.38 5.54
N GLY A 391 7.26 -44.36 6.38
CA GLY A 391 8.33 -43.74 7.18
C GLY A 391 9.22 -42.77 6.40
N LYS A 392 8.97 -42.53 5.11
CA LYS A 392 9.67 -41.53 4.29
C LYS A 392 8.81 -40.28 4.14
N LEU A 393 9.44 -39.11 4.25
CA LEU A 393 8.77 -37.83 3.96
C LEU A 393 8.43 -37.79 2.46
N VAL A 394 7.16 -37.56 2.13
CA VAL A 394 6.64 -37.50 0.75
C VAL A 394 6.24 -36.07 0.37
N GLY A 395 5.89 -35.24 1.35
CA GLY A 395 5.40 -33.90 1.08
C GLY A 395 5.02 -33.11 2.31
N ILE A 396 4.46 -31.94 2.06
CA ILE A 396 3.86 -31.09 3.08
C ILE A 396 2.36 -31.06 2.81
N ARG A 397 1.57 -31.52 3.78
CA ARG A 397 0.12 -31.43 3.71
C ARG A 397 -0.33 -30.04 4.14
N ALA A 398 -1.14 -29.42 3.31
CA ALA A 398 -1.81 -28.16 3.62
C ALA A 398 -3.23 -28.44 4.13
N GLU A 399 -3.55 -27.93 5.31
CA GLU A 399 -4.87 -28.01 5.92
C GLU A 399 -5.57 -26.64 5.87
N ASN A 400 -6.89 -26.61 5.87
CA ASN A 400 -7.73 -25.41 5.77
C ASN A 400 -7.38 -24.47 4.60
N VAL A 401 -6.93 -25.02 3.47
CA VAL A 401 -6.53 -24.27 2.28
C VAL A 401 -7.64 -23.32 1.80
N GLU A 402 -8.89 -23.73 1.97
CA GLU A 402 -10.08 -22.95 1.65
C GLU A 402 -10.25 -21.66 2.44
N LYS A 403 -9.52 -21.50 3.56
CA LYS A 403 -9.51 -20.25 4.34
C LYS A 403 -8.58 -19.18 3.74
N ILE A 404 -7.78 -19.56 2.73
CA ILE A 404 -6.84 -18.67 2.06
C ILE A 404 -7.39 -18.43 0.66
N ALA A 405 -7.83 -17.19 0.44
CA ALA A 405 -8.58 -16.81 -0.74
C ALA A 405 -7.78 -17.11 -2.02
N LEU A 406 -6.47 -16.82 -2.03
CA LEU A 406 -5.61 -17.13 -3.16
C LEU A 406 -5.64 -18.61 -3.51
N LEU A 407 -5.46 -19.49 -2.52
CA LEU A 407 -5.33 -20.92 -2.76
C LEU A 407 -6.67 -21.57 -3.14
N ALA A 408 -7.76 -21.15 -2.49
CA ALA A 408 -9.12 -21.56 -2.85
C ALA A 408 -9.46 -21.20 -4.31
N ASN A 409 -9.18 -19.95 -4.71
CA ASN A 409 -9.52 -19.45 -6.04
C ASN A 409 -8.78 -20.20 -7.15
N TYR A 410 -7.57 -20.69 -6.86
CA TYR A 410 -6.74 -21.41 -7.83
C TYR A 410 -6.83 -22.94 -7.75
N GLY A 411 -7.83 -23.47 -7.02
CA GLY A 411 -8.20 -24.88 -7.11
C GLY A 411 -7.42 -25.82 -6.20
N PHE A 412 -6.64 -25.29 -5.25
CA PHE A 412 -6.13 -26.08 -4.13
C PHE A 412 -7.28 -26.43 -3.18
N LYS A 413 -7.17 -27.58 -2.52
CA LYS A 413 -8.21 -28.13 -1.64
C LYS A 413 -7.62 -28.59 -0.32
N ASN A 414 -8.47 -28.67 0.69
CA ASN A 414 -8.08 -29.21 1.98
C ASN A 414 -7.49 -30.61 1.87
N GLY A 415 -6.35 -30.85 2.51
CA GLY A 415 -5.67 -32.15 2.53
C GLY A 415 -4.80 -32.42 1.30
N ASP A 416 -4.63 -31.44 0.39
CA ASP A 416 -3.65 -31.52 -0.68
C ASP A 416 -2.23 -31.65 -0.10
N ILE A 417 -1.42 -32.51 -0.73
CA ILE A 417 -0.06 -32.81 -0.30
C ILE A 417 0.89 -32.27 -1.35
N VAL A 418 1.63 -31.20 -1.03
CA VAL A 418 2.63 -30.66 -1.92
C VAL A 418 3.84 -31.59 -1.91
N THR A 419 4.17 -32.17 -3.05
CA THR A 419 5.24 -33.17 -3.19
C THR A 419 6.50 -32.57 -3.81
N THR A 420 6.34 -31.64 -4.76
CA THR A 420 7.49 -30.98 -5.41
C THR A 420 7.25 -29.50 -5.67
N VAL A 421 8.33 -28.72 -5.64
CA VAL A 421 8.37 -27.33 -6.12
C VAL A 421 9.56 -27.18 -7.06
N ASN A 422 9.31 -26.74 -8.30
CA ASN A 422 10.28 -26.57 -9.39
C ASN A 422 11.17 -27.80 -9.61
N GLY A 423 10.59 -28.99 -9.46
CA GLY A 423 11.31 -30.26 -9.63
C GLY A 423 12.12 -30.72 -8.42
N TYR A 424 12.12 -29.98 -7.31
CA TYR A 424 12.69 -30.43 -6.05
C TYR A 424 11.65 -31.18 -5.22
N GLU A 425 11.94 -32.44 -4.88
CA GLU A 425 11.06 -33.31 -4.09
C GLU A 425 11.23 -33.06 -2.58
N PHE A 426 10.11 -32.94 -1.87
CA PHE A 426 10.10 -32.94 -0.41
C PHE A 426 10.43 -34.36 0.10
N GLY A 427 11.44 -34.47 0.96
CA GLY A 427 11.99 -35.77 1.39
C GLY A 427 13.08 -36.34 0.47
N GLY A 428 13.53 -35.56 -0.51
CA GLY A 428 14.76 -35.81 -1.27
C GLY A 428 16.02 -35.36 -0.53
N GLU A 429 17.11 -35.12 -1.26
CA GLU A 429 18.41 -34.74 -0.69
C GLU A 429 18.46 -33.32 -0.11
N LYS A 430 17.51 -32.45 -0.50
CA LYS A 430 17.46 -31.04 -0.09
C LYS A 430 16.45 -30.82 1.02
N SER A 431 16.78 -29.97 1.99
CA SER A 431 15.83 -29.58 3.03
C SER A 431 14.74 -28.66 2.47
N VAL A 432 13.62 -28.52 3.19
CA VAL A 432 12.53 -27.59 2.82
C VAL A 432 13.05 -26.16 2.67
N LEU A 433 13.99 -25.74 3.53
CA LEU A 433 14.59 -24.40 3.49
C LEU A 433 15.46 -24.22 2.25
N ASP A 434 16.27 -25.22 1.88
CA ASP A 434 17.10 -25.18 0.67
C ASP A 434 16.24 -25.10 -0.59
N ILE A 435 15.11 -25.83 -0.61
CA ILE A 435 14.16 -25.78 -1.72
C ILE A 435 13.53 -24.38 -1.81
N ALA A 436 13.14 -23.77 -0.69
CA ALA A 436 12.60 -22.41 -0.66
C ALA A 436 13.60 -21.37 -1.21
N GLU A 437 14.86 -21.47 -0.81
CA GLU A 437 15.93 -20.56 -1.28
C GLU A 437 16.20 -20.73 -2.78
N LEU A 438 16.28 -21.97 -3.27
CA LEU A 438 16.58 -22.27 -4.68
C LEU A 438 15.45 -21.94 -5.65
N THR A 439 14.22 -21.84 -5.14
CA THR A 439 13.04 -21.56 -5.95
C THR A 439 12.58 -20.12 -5.84
N GLU A 440 13.20 -19.31 -4.98
CA GLU A 440 12.88 -17.90 -4.78
C GLU A 440 13.03 -17.09 -6.08
N GLY A 441 11.99 -16.33 -6.44
CA GLY A 441 11.98 -15.49 -7.65
C GLY A 441 11.74 -16.25 -8.97
N SER A 442 11.40 -17.54 -8.93
CA SER A 442 11.09 -18.30 -10.13
C SER A 442 9.81 -17.80 -10.82
N ASN A 443 9.81 -17.78 -12.15
CA ASN A 443 8.61 -17.55 -12.95
C ASN A 443 8.70 -18.39 -14.24
N PRO A 444 7.94 -19.48 -14.38
CA PRO A 444 6.89 -19.93 -13.46
C PRO A 444 7.41 -20.68 -12.23
N TYR A 445 6.58 -20.75 -11.18
CA TYR A 445 6.65 -21.80 -10.17
C TYR A 445 5.89 -23.04 -10.66
N VAL A 446 6.50 -24.21 -10.60
CA VAL A 446 5.89 -25.51 -10.93
C VAL A 446 5.69 -26.29 -9.65
N ILE A 447 4.45 -26.36 -9.18
CA ILE A 447 4.07 -27.03 -7.93
C ILE A 447 3.35 -28.32 -8.28
N LYS A 448 3.84 -29.46 -7.77
CA LYS A 448 3.10 -30.72 -7.86
C LYS A 448 2.45 -31.04 -6.53
N ILE A 449 1.20 -31.47 -6.60
CA ILE A 449 0.46 -31.93 -5.45
C ILE A 449 -0.11 -33.34 -5.69
N LYS A 450 -0.28 -34.07 -4.59
CA LYS A 450 -1.02 -35.33 -4.53
C LYS A 450 -2.35 -35.09 -3.82
N ARG A 451 -3.44 -35.52 -4.45
CA ARG A 451 -4.81 -35.47 -3.92
C ARG A 451 -5.41 -36.87 -4.01
N GLY A 452 -5.42 -37.59 -2.88
CA GLY A 452 -5.75 -39.01 -2.88
C GLY A 452 -4.72 -39.82 -3.67
N GLN A 453 -5.15 -40.47 -4.75
CA GLN A 453 -4.28 -41.26 -5.65
C GLN A 453 -3.90 -40.50 -6.94
N GLU A 454 -4.41 -39.27 -7.11
CA GLU A 454 -4.16 -38.47 -8.31
C GLU A 454 -3.10 -37.41 -8.05
N GLU A 455 -2.30 -37.13 -9.08
CA GLU A 455 -1.33 -36.04 -9.10
C GLU A 455 -1.84 -34.89 -9.97
N TYR A 456 -1.59 -33.68 -9.51
CA TYR A 456 -1.89 -32.43 -10.20
C TYR A 456 -0.63 -31.58 -10.30
N THR A 457 -0.45 -30.90 -11.44
CA THR A 457 0.66 -29.97 -11.65
C THR A 457 0.12 -28.57 -11.83
N PHE A 458 0.56 -27.64 -10.99
CA PHE A 458 0.23 -26.22 -11.09
C PHE A 458 1.44 -25.45 -11.61
N VAL A 459 1.29 -24.81 -12.77
CA VAL A 459 2.29 -23.94 -13.37
C VAL A 459 1.86 -22.49 -13.13
N VAL A 460 2.51 -21.84 -12.16
CA VAL A 460 2.14 -20.54 -11.63
C VAL A 460 3.06 -19.47 -12.20
N HIS A 461 2.54 -18.66 -13.11
CA HIS A 461 3.18 -17.46 -13.60
C HIS A 461 2.91 -16.30 -12.65
N VAL A 462 3.95 -15.59 -12.25
CA VAL A 462 3.83 -14.42 -11.36
C VAL A 462 4.08 -13.16 -12.17
N GLU A 463 3.05 -12.33 -12.33
CA GLU A 463 3.09 -11.09 -13.14
C GLU A 463 3.19 -9.83 -12.28
#